data_AF-A0A123T563-F1
#
_entry.id   AF-A0A123T563-F1
#
_cell.length_a   1.000
_cell.length_b   1.000
_cell.length_c   1.000
_cell.angle_alpha   90.00
_cell.angle_beta   90.00
_cell.angle_gamma   90.00
#
_symmetry.space_group_name_H-M   'P 1'
#
loop_
_entity.id
_entity.type
_entity.pdbx_description
1 polymer ?
#
loop_
_entity_poly.entity_id
_entity_poly.type
_entity_poly.pdbx_seq_one_letter_code
_entity_poly.pdbx_strand_id
1 'polypeptide(L)'
;MHINLNQIRIVEACHKFLIGITPFEEELQDDTLVYQYQGERVTFDTYQEFDHRSFVDYKLKFGYLDDVRTYLDDRQELVNAFPTEEHLRALQRVSNPEQARIQIFKLLTEVNLETLTNKNPEIKRDNFGYSFFNFATKEEYPIYLFSNDATFELVAIS
;
A
#
# COMPACT_ATOMS: atom_id res chain seq x y z
N MET A 1 -0.13 8.93 -11.42
CA MET A 1 -1.32 9.14 -10.55
C MET A 1 -0.85 9.85 -9.30
N HIS A 2 -1.28 11.10 -9.04
CA HIS A 2 -0.89 11.81 -7.81
C HIS A 2 -1.79 11.41 -6.66
N ILE A 3 -1.19 10.91 -5.57
CA ILE A 3 -1.88 10.41 -4.39
C ILE A 3 -1.32 11.01 -3.10
N ASN A 4 -2.15 11.09 -2.06
CA ASN A 4 -1.74 11.46 -0.70
C ASN A 4 -1.53 10.22 0.19
N LEU A 5 -1.08 10.40 1.42
CA LEU A 5 -0.82 9.29 2.37
C LEU A 5 -2.04 8.42 2.67
N ASN A 6 -3.25 9.00 2.75
CA ASN A 6 -4.48 8.25 2.97
C ASN A 6 -4.75 7.29 1.80
N GLN A 7 -4.56 7.80 0.58
CA GLN A 7 -4.67 7.02 -0.65
C GLN A 7 -3.55 5.99 -0.78
N ILE A 8 -2.33 6.27 -0.32
CA ILE A 8 -1.24 5.28 -0.29
C ILE A 8 -1.63 4.08 0.58
N ARG A 9 -2.19 4.30 1.78
CA ARG A 9 -2.64 3.18 2.63
C ARG A 9 -3.69 2.30 1.94
N ILE A 10 -4.55 2.92 1.13
CA ILE A 10 -5.51 2.18 0.29
C ILE A 10 -4.79 1.39 -0.80
N VAL A 11 -3.80 1.98 -1.48
CA VAL A 11 -2.98 1.30 -2.49
C VAL A 11 -2.22 0.11 -1.87
N GLU A 12 -1.69 0.25 -0.65
CA GLU A 12 -1.05 -0.85 0.09
C GLU A 12 -2.01 -2.00 0.38
N ALA A 13 -3.24 -1.71 0.82
CA ALA A 13 -4.27 -2.75 0.98
C ALA A 13 -4.61 -3.44 -0.34
N CYS A 14 -4.76 -2.66 -1.42
CA CYS A 14 -4.96 -3.21 -2.77
C CYS A 14 -3.78 -4.08 -3.21
N HIS A 15 -2.54 -3.67 -2.90
CA HIS A 15 -1.33 -4.43 -3.21
C HIS A 15 -1.33 -5.79 -2.49
N LYS A 16 -1.54 -5.78 -1.16
CA LYS A 16 -1.63 -7.02 -0.36
C LYS A 16 -2.80 -7.91 -0.81
N PHE A 17 -3.94 -7.33 -1.18
CA PHE A 17 -5.06 -8.08 -1.75
C PHE A 17 -4.70 -8.77 -3.07
N LEU A 18 -4.05 -8.05 -3.99
CA LEU A 18 -3.63 -8.62 -5.27
C LEU A 18 -2.60 -9.74 -5.08
N ILE A 19 -1.64 -9.56 -4.17
CA ILE A 19 -0.68 -10.61 -3.79
C ILE A 19 -1.42 -11.85 -3.27
N GLY A 20 -2.34 -11.67 -2.32
CA GLY A 20 -3.07 -12.77 -1.67
C GLY A 20 -4.10 -13.49 -2.55
N ILE A 21 -4.36 -13.02 -3.77
CA ILE A 21 -5.09 -13.79 -4.79
C ILE A 21 -4.16 -14.54 -5.75
N THR A 22 -2.86 -14.28 -5.75
CA THR A 22 -1.90 -15.03 -6.56
C THR A 22 -1.45 -16.31 -5.84
N PRO A 23 -0.91 -17.32 -6.54
CA PRO A 23 -0.25 -18.45 -5.90
C PRO A 23 1.14 -18.11 -5.33
N PHE A 24 1.58 -16.84 -5.43
CA PHE A 24 2.93 -16.38 -5.09
C PHE A 24 2.93 -15.46 -3.85
N GLU A 25 2.02 -15.69 -2.91
CA GLU A 25 1.90 -14.85 -1.71
C GLU A 25 3.23 -14.80 -0.94
N GLU A 26 3.91 -15.94 -0.77
CA GLU A 26 5.19 -16.00 -0.05
C GLU A 26 6.32 -15.27 -0.78
N GLU A 27 6.37 -15.33 -2.11
CA GLU A 27 7.41 -14.70 -2.93
C GLU A 27 7.22 -13.21 -3.13
N LEU A 28 5.98 -12.71 -3.00
CA LEU A 28 5.63 -11.32 -3.27
C LEU A 28 5.27 -10.53 -2.00
N GLN A 29 5.12 -11.16 -0.84
CA GLN A 29 4.72 -10.47 0.40
C GLN A 29 5.67 -9.35 0.84
N ASP A 30 6.96 -9.48 0.52
CA ASP A 30 8.02 -8.54 0.86
C ASP A 30 8.24 -7.46 -0.23
N ASP A 31 7.48 -7.52 -1.34
CA ASP A 31 7.52 -6.49 -2.37
C ASP A 31 7.09 -5.13 -1.77
N THR A 32 7.85 -4.09 -2.09
CA THR A 32 7.63 -2.72 -1.60
C THR A 32 7.17 -1.79 -2.71
N LEU A 33 6.33 -0.82 -2.36
CA LEU A 33 5.84 0.18 -3.32
C LEU A 33 6.81 1.35 -3.41
N VAL A 34 7.21 1.71 -4.63
CA VAL A 34 8.15 2.80 -4.88
C VAL A 34 7.40 4.00 -5.40
N TYR A 35 7.64 5.14 -4.76
CA TYR A 35 7.00 6.41 -5.06
C TYR A 35 7.99 7.45 -5.56
N GLN A 36 7.55 8.27 -6.50
CA GLN A 36 8.18 9.54 -6.82
C GLN A 36 7.70 10.59 -5.82
N TYR A 37 8.62 11.20 -5.09
CA TYR A 37 8.39 12.24 -4.07
C TYR A 37 9.47 13.32 -4.16
N GLN A 38 9.07 14.58 -4.35
CA GLN A 38 9.99 15.73 -4.45
C GLN A 38 11.15 15.58 -5.45
N GLY A 39 10.93 14.85 -6.56
CA GLY A 39 11.96 14.61 -7.57
C GLY A 39 12.82 13.37 -7.32
N GLU A 40 12.63 12.67 -6.21
CA GLU A 40 13.38 11.48 -5.83
C GLU A 40 12.48 10.24 -5.76
N ARG A 41 13.10 9.06 -5.85
CA ARG A 41 12.41 7.78 -5.66
C ARG A 41 12.57 7.37 -4.21
N VAL A 42 11.46 7.05 -3.55
CA VAL A 42 11.42 6.65 -2.15
C VAL A 42 10.55 5.41 -1.97
N THR A 43 10.80 4.64 -0.92
CA THR A 43 9.89 3.60 -0.42
C THR A 43 9.62 3.84 1.06
N PHE A 44 8.44 3.49 1.52
CA PHE A 44 8.00 3.54 2.92
C PHE A 44 6.69 2.76 3.05
N ASP A 45 6.38 2.32 4.26
CA ASP A 45 5.06 1.82 4.62
C ASP A 45 4.25 2.92 5.32
N THR A 46 2.93 2.96 5.12
CA THR A 46 2.09 3.86 5.90
C THR A 46 1.79 3.32 7.29
N TYR A 47 2.06 2.04 7.58
CA TYR A 47 1.77 1.32 8.82
C TYR A 47 3.03 0.80 9.49
N GLN A 48 2.96 0.48 10.79
CA GLN A 48 4.09 -0.13 11.51
C GLN A 48 4.10 -1.65 11.38
N GLU A 49 2.91 -2.25 11.28
CA GLU A 49 2.74 -3.68 11.04
C GLU A 49 1.46 -3.93 10.23
N PHE A 50 1.50 -4.95 9.36
CA PHE A 50 0.35 -5.44 8.63
C PHE A 50 0.04 -6.86 9.11
N ASP A 51 -1.08 -7.02 9.80
CA ASP A 51 -1.47 -8.28 10.43
C ASP A 51 -2.92 -8.61 10.07
N HIS A 52 -3.16 -9.83 9.59
CA HIS A 52 -4.50 -10.34 9.25
C HIS A 52 -5.39 -9.36 8.47
N ARG A 53 -4.84 -8.68 7.45
CA ARG A 53 -5.52 -7.65 6.62
C ARG A 53 -5.89 -6.35 7.36
N SER A 54 -5.22 -6.09 8.47
CA SER A 54 -5.34 -4.86 9.26
C SER A 54 -4.01 -4.12 9.31
N PHE A 55 -4.10 -2.81 9.29
CA PHE A 55 -2.99 -1.90 9.54
C PHE A 55 -2.89 -1.63 11.03
N VAL A 56 -1.71 -1.85 11.60
CA VAL A 56 -1.43 -1.61 13.02
C VAL A 56 -0.56 -0.36 13.16
N ASP A 57 -1.06 0.60 13.94
CA ASP A 57 -0.30 1.77 14.39
C ASP A 57 -0.19 1.71 15.93
N TYR A 58 1.03 1.77 16.46
CA TYR A 58 1.28 1.67 17.89
C TYR A 58 1.20 3.05 18.56
N LYS A 59 0.45 3.17 19.65
CA LYS A 59 0.32 4.43 20.41
C LYS A 59 0.65 4.23 21.87
N LEU A 60 1.41 5.18 22.42
CA LEU A 60 1.66 5.22 23.86
C LEU A 60 0.38 5.64 24.59
N LYS A 61 -0.03 4.82 25.57
CA LYS A 61 -1.07 5.14 26.56
C LYS A 61 -0.47 5.06 27.97
N PHE A 62 -1.26 5.40 28.98
CA PHE A 62 -0.81 5.42 30.38
C PHE A 62 -0.30 4.05 30.83
N GLY A 63 1.02 3.85 30.78
CA GLY A 63 1.71 2.65 31.27
C GLY A 63 1.80 1.48 30.29
N TYR A 64 1.34 1.62 29.04
CA TYR A 64 1.40 0.55 28.04
C TYR A 64 1.42 1.07 26.60
N LEU A 65 1.79 0.19 25.67
CA LEU A 65 1.70 0.40 24.23
C LEU A 65 0.40 -0.22 23.72
N ASP A 66 -0.43 0.57 23.05
CA ASP A 66 -1.73 0.17 22.50
C ASP A 66 -1.59 -0.09 20.99
N ASP A 67 -2.21 -1.16 20.49
CA ASP A 67 -2.29 -1.48 19.06
C ASP A 67 -3.57 -0.88 18.46
N VAL A 68 -3.44 0.18 17.67
CA VAL A 68 -4.57 0.77 16.96
C VAL A 68 -4.70 0.12 15.59
N ARG A 69 -5.73 -0.72 15.44
CA ARG A 69 -6.01 -1.45 14.20
C ARG A 69 -6.98 -0.69 13.31
N THR A 70 -6.65 -0.58 12.03
CA THR A 70 -7.54 -0.06 10.98
C THR A 70 -7.72 -1.10 9.88
N TYR A 71 -8.95 -1.32 9.44
CA TYR A 71 -9.31 -2.39 8.52
C TYR A 71 -9.68 -1.84 7.14
N LEU A 72 -9.19 -2.49 6.09
CA LEU A 72 -9.66 -2.35 4.71
C LEU A 72 -9.63 -3.73 4.04
N ASP A 73 -10.48 -4.62 4.55
CA ASP A 73 -10.46 -6.04 4.24
C ASP A 73 -11.78 -6.54 3.63
N ASP A 74 -12.74 -5.64 3.35
CA ASP A 74 -13.93 -5.99 2.59
C ASP A 74 -13.54 -6.39 1.17
N ARG A 75 -13.58 -7.70 0.95
CA ARG A 75 -13.22 -8.32 -0.31
C ARG A 75 -14.04 -7.78 -1.48
N GLN A 76 -15.33 -7.52 -1.29
CA GLN A 76 -16.18 -7.04 -2.37
C GLN A 76 -15.80 -5.60 -2.74
N GLU A 77 -15.47 -4.77 -1.76
CA GLU A 77 -14.97 -3.41 -2.02
C GLU A 77 -13.64 -3.42 -2.76
N LEU A 78 -12.71 -4.29 -2.36
CA LEU A 78 -11.42 -4.44 -3.03
C LEU A 78 -11.58 -4.97 -4.46
N VAL A 79 -12.46 -5.96 -4.69
CA VAL A 79 -12.77 -6.45 -6.03
C VAL A 79 -13.35 -5.34 -6.92
N ASN A 80 -14.30 -4.58 -6.38
CA ASN A 80 -14.97 -3.49 -7.10
C ASN A 80 -14.05 -2.29 -7.38
N ALA A 81 -12.90 -2.20 -6.71
CA ALA A 81 -11.93 -1.14 -6.95
C ALA A 81 -11.12 -1.35 -8.24
N PHE A 82 -11.12 -2.56 -8.81
CA PHE A 82 -10.41 -2.85 -10.05
C PHE A 82 -11.34 -2.83 -11.27
N PRO A 83 -10.82 -2.60 -12.48
CA PRO A 83 -11.64 -2.42 -13.68
C PRO A 83 -12.55 -3.60 -14.01
N THR A 84 -12.06 -4.84 -13.86
CA THR A 84 -12.85 -6.05 -14.14
C THR A 84 -12.47 -7.22 -13.23
N GLU A 85 -13.45 -8.04 -12.86
CA GLU A 85 -13.19 -9.33 -12.19
C GLU A 85 -12.37 -10.28 -13.07
N GLU A 86 -12.50 -10.19 -14.39
CA GLU A 86 -11.77 -11.05 -15.33
C GLU A 86 -10.26 -10.84 -15.24
N HIS A 87 -9.80 -9.59 -15.05
CA HIS A 87 -8.38 -9.30 -14.80
C HIS A 87 -7.88 -9.96 -13.51
N LEU A 88 -8.69 -9.93 -12.43
CA LEU A 88 -8.33 -10.59 -11.17
C LEU A 88 -8.28 -12.11 -11.32
N ARG A 89 -9.22 -12.71 -12.06
CA ARG A 89 -9.21 -14.15 -12.37
C ARG A 89 -8.04 -14.53 -13.28
N ALA A 90 -7.63 -13.65 -14.19
CA ALA A 90 -6.45 -13.87 -15.02
C ALA A 90 -5.16 -13.82 -14.17
N LEU A 91 -5.06 -12.86 -13.25
CA LEU A 91 -3.94 -12.76 -12.31
C LEU A 91 -3.76 -14.04 -11.49
N GLN A 92 -4.85 -14.61 -10.98
CA GLN A 92 -4.87 -15.90 -10.25
C GLN A 92 -4.27 -17.08 -11.03
N ARG A 93 -4.24 -16.99 -12.37
CA ARG A 93 -3.77 -18.06 -13.26
C ARG A 93 -2.35 -17.83 -13.78
N VAL A 94 -1.74 -16.70 -13.43
CA VAL A 94 -0.35 -16.42 -13.82
C VAL A 94 0.56 -17.45 -13.14
N SER A 95 1.44 -18.07 -13.92
CA SER A 95 2.31 -19.17 -13.46
C SER A 95 3.76 -18.74 -13.25
N ASN A 96 4.06 -17.44 -13.29
CA ASN A 96 5.39 -16.89 -13.08
C ASN A 96 5.32 -15.66 -12.15
N PRO A 97 6.12 -15.60 -11.07
CA PRO A 97 6.04 -14.54 -10.08
C PRO A 97 6.42 -13.16 -10.65
N GLU A 98 7.41 -13.08 -11.54
CA GLU A 98 7.77 -11.80 -12.20
C GLU A 98 6.62 -11.28 -13.07
N GLN A 99 5.96 -12.18 -13.82
CA GLN A 99 4.77 -11.80 -14.59
C GLN A 99 3.63 -11.38 -13.66
N ALA A 100 3.45 -12.03 -12.51
CA ALA A 100 2.44 -11.64 -11.53
C ALA A 100 2.73 -10.24 -11.00
N ARG A 101 3.96 -9.95 -10.56
CA ARG A 101 4.41 -8.61 -10.12
C ARG A 101 4.14 -7.53 -11.17
N ILE A 102 4.46 -7.80 -12.44
CA ILE A 102 4.18 -6.88 -13.56
C ILE A 102 2.68 -6.60 -13.68
N GLN A 103 1.83 -7.62 -13.61
CA GLN A 103 0.38 -7.43 -13.72
C GLN A 103 -0.20 -6.74 -12.49
N ILE A 104 0.30 -7.04 -11.28
CA ILE A 104 -0.08 -6.38 -10.03
C ILE A 104 0.18 -4.87 -10.15
N PHE A 105 1.38 -4.47 -10.57
CA PHE A 105 1.70 -3.06 -10.74
C PHE A 105 0.74 -2.36 -11.71
N LYS A 106 0.45 -2.98 -12.87
CA LYS A 106 -0.52 -2.43 -13.84
C LYS A 106 -1.90 -2.25 -13.22
N LEU A 107 -2.40 -3.25 -12.50
CA LEU A 107 -3.70 -3.17 -11.84
C LEU A 107 -3.74 -2.07 -10.77
N LEU A 108 -2.66 -1.87 -10.01
CA LEU A 108 -2.56 -0.76 -9.06
C LEU A 108 -2.62 0.62 -9.74
N THR A 109 -2.14 0.75 -10.98
CA THR A 109 -2.26 2.01 -11.73
C THR A 109 -3.67 2.29 -12.27
N GLU A 110 -4.53 1.27 -12.29
CA GLU A 110 -5.92 1.35 -12.79
C GLU A 110 -6.96 1.30 -11.66
N VAL A 111 -6.52 1.27 -10.40
CA VAL A 111 -7.42 1.14 -9.25
C VAL A 111 -8.27 2.41 -9.05
N ASN A 112 -9.56 2.24 -8.83
CA ASN A 112 -10.49 3.31 -8.50
C ASN A 112 -10.36 3.70 -7.02
N LEU A 113 -9.43 4.61 -6.74
CA LEU A 113 -9.20 5.12 -5.39
C LEU A 113 -10.34 5.98 -4.86
N GLU A 114 -11.14 6.62 -5.71
CA GLU A 114 -12.20 7.54 -5.27
C GLU A 114 -13.23 6.81 -4.40
N THR A 115 -13.68 5.64 -4.86
CA THR A 115 -14.70 4.85 -4.14
C THR A 115 -14.18 4.40 -2.77
N LEU A 116 -12.95 3.88 -2.72
CA LEU A 116 -12.35 3.41 -1.47
C LEU A 116 -12.02 4.57 -0.52
N THR A 117 -11.57 5.72 -1.05
CA THR A 117 -11.25 6.91 -0.26
C THR A 117 -12.51 7.50 0.38
N ASN A 118 -13.62 7.58 -0.37
CA ASN A 118 -14.88 8.13 0.15
C ASN A 118 -15.47 7.28 1.29
N LYS A 119 -15.28 5.96 1.24
CA LYS A 119 -15.69 5.04 2.31
C LYS A 119 -14.73 5.05 3.50
N ASN A 120 -13.46 5.34 3.25
CA ASN A 120 -12.37 5.26 4.23
C ASN A 120 -11.59 6.59 4.30
N PRO A 121 -12.25 7.71 4.64
CA PRO A 121 -11.65 9.05 4.57
C PRO A 121 -10.52 9.26 5.59
N GLU A 122 -10.47 8.43 6.63
CA GLU A 122 -9.50 8.53 7.72
C GLU A 122 -8.77 7.20 7.99
N ILE A 123 -8.54 6.40 6.94
CA ILE A 123 -7.78 5.15 7.08
C ILE A 123 -6.33 5.40 7.48
N LYS A 124 -5.78 6.56 7.11
CA LYS A 124 -4.51 7.08 7.57
C LYS A 124 -4.71 8.46 8.20
N ARG A 125 -4.44 8.60 9.50
CA ARG A 125 -4.78 9.80 10.30
C ARG A 125 -3.60 10.71 10.65
N ASP A 126 -2.39 10.27 10.35
CA ASP A 126 -1.17 11.02 10.62
C ASP A 126 -0.27 10.98 9.37
N ASN A 127 0.80 11.79 9.38
CA ASN A 127 1.68 11.94 8.23
C ASN A 127 3.01 11.18 8.33
N PHE A 128 3.06 10.16 9.19
CA PHE A 128 4.26 9.33 9.30
C PHE A 128 4.32 8.28 8.18
N GLY A 129 5.49 8.16 7.55
CA GLY A 129 5.89 6.95 6.84
C GLY A 129 6.89 6.18 7.69
N TYR A 130 6.85 4.86 7.61
CA TYR A 130 7.73 3.95 8.33
C TYR A 130 8.68 3.27 7.36
N SER A 131 9.83 2.80 7.85
CA SER A 131 10.84 2.12 7.02
C SER A 131 11.22 2.95 5.79
N PHE A 132 11.35 4.27 5.97
CA PHE A 132 11.60 5.19 4.85
C PHE A 132 12.98 4.96 4.28
N PHE A 133 13.05 4.85 2.95
CA PHE A 133 14.31 4.77 2.23
C PHE A 133 14.27 5.63 0.96
N ASN A 134 15.35 6.39 0.75
CA ASN A 134 15.56 7.20 -0.43
C ASN A 134 16.58 6.56 -1.37
N PHE A 135 16.18 6.25 -2.60
CA PHE A 135 17.04 5.55 -3.55
C PHE A 135 18.18 6.42 -4.11
N ALA A 136 18.01 7.74 -4.14
CA ALA A 136 19.00 8.69 -4.67
C ALA A 136 20.08 8.99 -3.63
N THR A 137 19.66 9.39 -2.42
CA THR A 137 20.58 9.79 -1.34
C THR A 137 21.08 8.62 -0.50
N LYS A 138 20.40 7.47 -0.56
CA LYS A 138 20.63 6.30 0.32
C LYS A 138 20.32 6.58 1.79
N GLU A 139 19.54 7.63 2.08
CA GLU A 139 19.05 7.89 3.42
C GLU A 139 18.00 6.86 3.82
N GLU A 140 18.11 6.37 5.05
CA GLU A 140 17.18 5.44 5.66
C GLU A 140 16.78 5.98 7.03
N TYR A 141 15.47 6.02 7.28
CA TYR A 141 14.92 6.47 8.56
C TYR A 141 13.85 5.49 9.04
N PRO A 142 13.83 5.13 10.32
CA PRO A 142 12.77 4.27 10.87
C PRO A 142 11.39 4.94 10.77
N ILE A 143 11.36 6.28 10.78
CA ILE A 143 10.16 7.08 10.63
C ILE A 143 10.49 8.38 9.88
N TYR A 144 9.60 8.79 8.98
CA TYR A 144 9.68 10.05 8.24
C TYR A 144 8.38 10.82 8.39
N LEU A 145 8.47 12.12 8.68
CA LEU A 145 7.30 13.01 8.77
C LEU A 145 7.11 13.74 7.45
N PHE A 146 6.04 13.42 6.73
CA PHE A 146 5.65 14.13 5.52
C PHE A 146 4.86 15.40 5.81
N SER A 147 4.89 16.36 4.88
CA SER A 147 4.02 17.53 4.93
C SER A 147 2.55 17.14 4.70
N ASN A 148 1.61 17.92 5.23
CA ASN A 148 0.17 17.66 5.08
C ASN A 148 -0.29 17.66 3.61
N ASP A 149 0.42 18.40 2.76
CA ASP A 149 0.18 18.55 1.32
C ASP A 149 1.11 17.67 0.47
N ALA A 150 1.81 16.72 1.09
CA ALA A 150 2.68 15.79 0.38
C ALA A 150 1.88 15.00 -0.68
N THR A 151 2.44 14.95 -1.88
CA THR A 151 1.89 14.20 -3.01
C THR A 151 2.96 13.24 -3.52
N PHE A 152 2.48 12.08 -3.94
CA PHE A 152 3.30 10.96 -4.36
C PHE A 152 2.78 10.43 -5.68
N GLU A 153 3.65 9.79 -6.45
CA GLU A 153 3.25 9.02 -7.61
C GLU A 153 3.83 7.62 -7.52
N LEU A 154 2.97 6.59 -7.62
CA LEU A 154 3.41 5.20 -7.69
C LEU A 154 4.15 4.97 -9.01
N VAL A 155 5.41 4.53 -8.95
CA VAL A 155 6.28 4.37 -10.13
C VAL A 155 6.88 2.99 -10.31
N ALA A 156 6.98 2.18 -9.25
CA ALA A 156 7.44 0.79 -9.34
C ALA A 156 6.99 -0.06 -8.15
N ILE A 157 7.24 -1.37 -8.26
CA ILE A 157 7.31 -2.32 -7.15
C ILE A 157 8.77 -2.80 -7.09
N SER A 158 9.36 -2.86 -5.90
CA SER A 158 10.73 -3.32 -5.67
C SER A 158 10.80 -4.54 -4.78
#